data_AF-A0A958D6K5-F1
#
_entry.id   AF-A0A958D6K5-F1
#
_cell.length_a   1.000
_cell.length_b   1.000
_cell.length_c   1.000
_cell.angle_alpha   90.00
_cell.angle_beta   90.00
_cell.angle_gamma   90.00
#
_symmetry.space_group_name_H-M   'P 1'
#
loop_
_entity.id
_entity.type
_entity.pdbx_description
1 polymer ?
#
loop_
_entity_poly.entity_id
_entity_poly.type
_entity_poly.pdbx_seq_one_letter_code
_entity_poly.pdbx_strand_id
1 'polypeptide(L)'
;MASQSSSTISPSRVWRTALQLGQIDTAISAISVTPEREAVISFSDIYYIGDDAVLVNANSDLSEIDTPEEVSTLRVGVQGGTVYQNYVEDNLVEPGILPQENVSVYADMSQAVRDLKRGFIDAVLLDRQPAETLQAEGGVKIVGDGLNKQRYAIALPQDQTPLRRAINQALDTLKTDGVVADLAKEYLNLDPEDIVPIPTPTPEPTQAPEAPTATPRPPVTTCVNGMAWVADLTFDDNNMTSPPVIPPGQSFTKSWRVRNSGTCTWDSSYVLAYDHGNVPAARMGGQPVAVQGTVAPGQTYDFSVNLVAPTTPGVYQGFWQMRSPQNVPFGETIWVGIRVPAPPQPTVAPTQTPVPNISFTVNSTSINQGQCVTFQWNVTNVQAVFFYADGQSWQNNGVAGQGNSTQCPTQTTTYYLRVVQNDGTVETRSITIYVTPVANAPQI
;
A
#
# COMPACT_ATOMS: atom_id res chain seq x y z
N MET A 1 -27.99 -19.00 3.42
CA MET A 1 -27.10 -18.24 2.52
C MET A 1 -27.27 -16.76 2.84
N ALA A 2 -26.64 -16.28 3.91
CA ALA A 2 -26.54 -14.85 4.16
C ALA A 2 -25.43 -14.33 3.25
N SER A 3 -25.79 -13.46 2.31
CA SER A 3 -24.85 -12.69 1.52
C SER A 3 -23.96 -11.92 2.50
N GLN A 4 -22.70 -12.31 2.64
CA GLN A 4 -21.68 -11.44 3.20
C GLN A 4 -21.56 -10.25 2.24
N SER A 5 -22.35 -9.21 2.49
CA SER A 5 -22.04 -7.90 1.96
C SER A 5 -20.69 -7.55 2.53
N SER A 6 -19.68 -7.42 1.67
CA SER A 6 -18.39 -6.82 1.96
C SER A 6 -18.63 -5.51 2.72
N SER A 7 -18.66 -5.59 4.04
CA SER A 7 -18.81 -4.44 4.92
C SER A 7 -17.45 -3.77 4.94
N THR A 8 -17.28 -2.81 4.04
CA THR A 8 -16.23 -1.80 4.16
C THR A 8 -16.30 -1.27 5.58
N ILE A 9 -15.29 -1.58 6.38
CA ILE A 9 -15.19 -1.21 7.79
C ILE A 9 -15.45 0.29 7.87
N SER A 10 -16.57 0.68 8.49
CA SER A 10 -16.89 2.08 8.70
C SER A 10 -15.92 2.62 9.73
N PRO A 11 -15.06 3.61 9.41
CA PRO A 11 -14.07 4.10 10.36
C PRO A 11 -14.79 4.58 11.63
N SER A 12 -14.20 4.34 12.81
CA SER A 12 -14.88 4.42 14.13
C SER A 12 -15.49 5.78 14.52
N ARG A 13 -15.39 6.77 13.62
CA ARG A 13 -15.90 8.14 13.76
C ARG A 13 -17.26 8.34 13.09
N VAL A 14 -17.64 7.50 12.12
CA VAL A 14 -18.92 7.59 11.38
C VAL A 14 -20.10 7.29 12.28
N TRP A 15 -20.10 6.12 12.94
CA TRP A 15 -21.19 5.71 13.83
C TRP A 15 -21.37 6.67 15.02
N ARG A 16 -20.27 7.24 15.53
CA ARG A 16 -20.30 8.21 16.64
C ARG A 16 -21.03 9.48 16.26
N THR A 17 -20.70 10.02 15.09
CA THR A 17 -21.36 11.21 14.54
C THR A 17 -22.85 10.92 14.30
N ALA A 18 -23.18 9.75 13.74
CA ALA A 18 -24.56 9.34 13.52
C ALA A 18 -25.37 9.23 14.83
N LEU A 19 -24.78 8.70 15.92
CA LEU A 19 -25.40 8.66 17.25
C LEU A 19 -25.66 10.07 17.80
N GLN A 20 -24.65 10.94 17.75
CA GLN A 20 -24.76 12.31 18.28
C GLN A 20 -25.81 13.13 17.53
N LEU A 21 -25.95 12.91 16.22
CA LEU A 21 -26.97 13.54 15.39
C LEU A 21 -28.36 12.93 15.58
N GLY A 22 -28.47 11.79 16.27
CA GLY A 22 -29.73 11.05 16.41
C GLY A 22 -30.22 10.43 15.10
N GLN A 23 -29.29 10.10 14.19
CA GLN A 23 -29.58 9.35 12.97
C GLN A 23 -29.75 7.85 13.24
N ILE A 24 -29.16 7.38 14.35
CA ILE A 24 -29.28 6.02 14.87
C ILE A 24 -29.47 6.10 16.39
N ASP A 25 -30.21 5.13 16.95
CA ASP A 25 -30.45 5.04 18.39
C ASP A 25 -29.31 4.34 19.14
N THR A 26 -28.66 3.38 18.47
CA THR A 26 -27.53 2.60 19.01
C THR A 26 -26.58 2.20 17.88
N ALA A 27 -25.34 1.86 18.22
CA ALA A 27 -24.38 1.26 17.30
C ALA A 27 -23.78 -0.02 17.90
N ILE A 28 -23.77 -1.10 17.09
CA ILE A 28 -23.24 -2.42 17.45
C ILE A 28 -22.29 -2.86 16.33
N SER A 29 -20.98 -2.73 16.55
CA SER A 29 -19.97 -2.98 15.52
C SER A 29 -18.58 -3.18 16.13
N ALA A 30 -18.44 -4.10 17.10
CA ALA A 30 -17.17 -4.32 17.83
C ALA A 30 -16.57 -3.00 18.37
N ILE A 31 -17.41 -2.17 19.00
CA ILE A 31 -17.01 -0.83 19.43
C ILE A 31 -16.36 -0.93 20.81
N SER A 32 -15.06 -0.67 20.87
CA SER A 32 -14.33 -0.64 22.14
C SER A 32 -14.75 0.53 23.03
N VAL A 33 -14.88 0.26 24.33
CA VAL A 33 -15.02 1.28 25.36
C VAL A 33 -13.66 1.92 25.62
N THR A 34 -13.57 3.24 25.45
CA THR A 34 -12.37 4.04 25.80
C THR A 34 -12.80 5.31 26.52
N PRO A 35 -11.95 5.89 27.39
CA PRO A 35 -12.27 7.14 28.10
C PRO A 35 -12.67 8.30 27.17
N GLU A 36 -12.00 8.42 26.02
CA GLU A 36 -12.27 9.48 25.03
C GLU A 36 -13.66 9.31 24.40
N ARG A 37 -14.12 8.07 24.24
CA ARG A 37 -15.46 7.76 23.74
C ARG A 37 -16.51 7.99 24.83
N GLU A 38 -16.28 7.47 26.04
CA GLU A 38 -17.18 7.65 27.19
C GLU A 38 -17.44 9.13 27.55
N ALA A 39 -16.49 10.02 27.22
CA ALA A 39 -16.66 11.45 27.43
C ALA A 39 -17.79 12.09 26.59
N VAL A 40 -18.23 11.44 25.50
CA VAL A 40 -19.16 12.04 24.52
C VAL A 40 -20.34 11.15 24.11
N ILE A 41 -20.37 9.90 24.56
CA ILE A 41 -21.42 8.91 24.33
C ILE A 41 -21.53 7.98 25.53
N SER A 42 -22.60 7.20 25.63
CA SER A 42 -22.77 6.15 26.65
C SER A 42 -22.58 4.76 26.06
N PHE A 43 -22.23 3.78 26.91
CA PHE A 43 -22.09 2.38 26.54
C PHE A 43 -22.99 1.47 27.36
N SER A 44 -23.44 0.36 26.77
CA SER A 44 -23.97 -0.79 27.50
C SER A 44 -22.90 -1.44 28.38
N ASP A 45 -23.29 -2.47 29.10
CA ASP A 45 -22.31 -3.39 29.68
C ASP A 45 -21.53 -4.07 28.56
N ILE A 46 -20.29 -4.48 28.87
CA ILE A 46 -19.44 -5.21 27.93
C ILE A 46 -20.19 -6.48 27.52
N TYR A 47 -20.25 -6.78 26.22
CA TYR A 47 -20.85 -8.03 25.73
C TYR A 47 -19.81 -9.03 25.23
N TYR A 48 -18.59 -8.57 24.92
CA TYR A 48 -17.50 -9.42 24.46
C TYR A 48 -16.15 -8.72 24.72
N ILE A 49 -15.13 -9.49 25.12
CA ILE A 49 -13.74 -9.03 25.17
C ILE A 49 -13.04 -9.66 23.96
N GLY A 50 -12.70 -8.82 22.99
CA GLY A 50 -11.97 -9.26 21.80
C GLY A 50 -10.46 -9.21 22.02
N ASP A 51 -9.75 -10.14 21.41
CA ASP A 51 -8.31 -10.06 21.27
C ASP A 51 -7.94 -9.35 19.96
N ASP A 52 -6.81 -8.66 19.99
CA ASP A 52 -6.11 -8.16 18.81
C ASP A 52 -5.24 -9.26 18.20
N ALA A 53 -4.72 -9.01 17.01
CA ALA A 53 -3.78 -9.89 16.35
C ALA A 53 -2.71 -9.09 15.60
N VAL A 54 -1.52 -9.67 15.51
CA VAL A 54 -0.41 -9.17 14.71
C VAL A 54 -0.27 -10.06 13.47
N LEU A 55 -0.61 -9.51 12.30
CA LEU A 55 -0.41 -10.15 11.01
C LEU A 55 0.97 -9.84 10.46
N VAL A 56 1.67 -10.85 9.96
CA VAL A 56 2.90 -10.72 9.17
C VAL A 56 2.77 -11.40 7.82
N ASN A 57 3.71 -11.15 6.92
CA ASN A 57 3.83 -11.90 5.67
C ASN A 57 3.97 -13.41 5.96
N ALA A 58 3.30 -14.28 5.19
CA ALA A 58 3.37 -15.73 5.40
C ALA A 58 4.81 -16.29 5.31
N ASN A 59 5.68 -15.63 4.52
CA ASN A 59 7.08 -15.98 4.36
C ASN A 59 8.02 -15.28 5.35
N SER A 60 7.48 -14.53 6.33
CA SER A 60 8.29 -13.87 7.35
C SER A 60 8.92 -14.90 8.30
N ASP A 61 10.17 -14.63 8.71
CA ASP A 61 10.85 -15.40 9.75
C ASP A 61 10.30 -15.11 11.16
N LEU A 62 9.51 -14.03 11.31
CA LEU A 62 8.77 -13.77 12.55
C LEU A 62 7.77 -14.90 12.79
N SER A 63 7.87 -15.54 13.95
CA SER A 63 7.01 -16.66 14.36
C SER A 63 6.10 -16.32 15.53
N GLU A 64 6.54 -15.42 16.40
CA GLU A 64 5.84 -15.07 17.64
C GLU A 64 6.14 -13.60 18.01
N ILE A 65 5.14 -12.90 18.55
CA ILE A 65 5.20 -11.56 19.12
C ILE A 65 4.34 -11.59 20.39
N ASP A 66 4.99 -11.63 21.55
CA ASP A 66 4.34 -11.75 22.86
C ASP A 66 4.30 -10.43 23.62
N THR A 67 5.23 -9.52 23.30
CA THR A 67 5.32 -8.23 24.00
C THR A 67 5.35 -7.05 23.04
N PRO A 68 4.86 -5.87 23.47
CA PRO A 68 4.89 -4.65 22.66
C PRO A 68 6.30 -4.26 22.19
N GLU A 69 7.34 -4.56 22.96
CA GLU A 69 8.74 -4.20 22.65
C GLU A 69 9.31 -4.97 21.45
N GLU A 70 8.77 -6.15 21.15
CA GLU A 70 9.24 -7.00 20.05
C GLU A 70 8.92 -6.39 18.67
N VAL A 71 8.00 -5.42 18.61
CA VAL A 71 7.68 -4.69 17.38
C VAL A 71 8.59 -3.48 17.12
N SER A 72 9.50 -3.14 18.06
CA SER A 72 10.33 -1.91 18.03
C SER A 72 11.15 -1.68 16.75
N THR A 73 11.51 -2.75 16.06
CA THR A 73 12.29 -2.69 14.80
C THR A 73 11.44 -2.86 13.54
N LEU A 74 10.15 -3.15 13.70
CA LEU A 74 9.24 -3.47 12.60
C LEU A 74 8.64 -2.20 12.01
N ARG A 75 8.32 -2.25 10.72
CA ARG A 75 7.41 -1.28 10.09
C ARG A 75 5.98 -1.76 10.32
N VAL A 76 5.21 -1.03 11.13
CA VAL A 76 3.89 -1.43 11.60
C VAL A 76 2.81 -0.65 10.85
N GLY A 77 1.85 -1.38 10.27
CA GLY A 77 0.65 -0.84 9.67
C GLY A 77 -0.56 -0.88 10.60
N VAL A 78 -1.33 0.20 10.65
CA VAL A 78 -2.64 0.27 11.36
C VAL A 78 -3.65 1.00 10.50
N GLN A 79 -4.94 0.73 10.70
CA GLN A 79 -5.99 1.50 10.05
C GLN A 79 -6.32 2.77 10.84
N GLY A 80 -6.40 3.90 10.14
CA GLY A 80 -6.70 5.21 10.70
C GLY A 80 -8.06 5.28 11.37
N GLY A 81 -8.13 6.00 12.49
CA GLY A 81 -9.33 6.15 13.29
C GLY A 81 -9.76 4.90 14.04
N THR A 82 -8.87 3.92 14.25
CA THR A 82 -9.13 2.73 15.08
C THR A 82 -8.45 2.86 16.44
N VAL A 83 -8.85 2.00 17.39
CA VAL A 83 -8.16 1.86 18.69
C VAL A 83 -6.72 1.34 18.55
N TYR A 84 -6.41 0.65 17.45
CA TYR A 84 -5.06 0.17 17.15
C TYR A 84 -4.12 1.30 16.75
N GLN A 85 -4.64 2.33 16.06
CA GLN A 85 -3.87 3.56 15.83
C GLN A 85 -3.46 4.19 17.17
N ASN A 86 -4.44 4.45 18.05
CA ASN A 86 -4.17 5.04 19.35
C ASN A 86 -3.21 4.18 20.17
N TYR A 87 -3.39 2.85 20.17
CA TYR A 87 -2.50 1.96 20.90
C TYR A 87 -1.05 2.06 20.42
N VAL A 88 -0.82 2.03 19.10
CA VAL A 88 0.52 2.19 18.52
C VAL A 88 1.11 3.56 18.87
N GLU A 89 0.32 4.62 18.76
CA GLU A 89 0.76 5.98 19.10
C GLU A 89 1.12 6.09 20.59
N ASP A 90 0.18 5.78 21.49
CA ASP A 90 0.29 6.02 22.93
C ASP A 90 1.24 5.04 23.65
N ASN A 91 1.33 3.78 23.18
CA ASN A 91 2.06 2.72 23.89
C ASN A 91 3.38 2.33 23.20
N LEU A 92 3.55 2.63 21.92
CA LEU A 92 4.78 2.29 21.19
C LEU A 92 5.55 3.54 20.78
N VAL A 93 4.89 4.53 20.19
CA VAL A 93 5.57 5.73 19.68
C VAL A 93 5.90 6.73 20.77
N GLU A 94 4.92 7.18 21.57
CA GLU A 94 5.14 8.16 22.63
C GLU A 94 6.20 7.71 23.66
N PRO A 95 6.25 6.42 24.08
CA PRO A 95 7.30 5.92 24.96
C PRO A 95 8.65 5.74 24.28
N GLY A 96 8.74 5.89 22.96
CA GLY A 96 9.97 5.75 22.17
C GLY A 96 10.37 4.31 21.85
N ILE A 97 9.45 3.35 21.96
CA ILE A 97 9.67 1.94 21.62
C ILE A 97 9.69 1.74 20.11
N LEU A 98 8.77 2.39 19.39
CA LEU A 98 8.64 2.33 17.94
C LEU A 98 8.84 3.72 17.32
N PRO A 99 9.79 3.91 16.39
CA PRO A 99 9.95 5.20 15.72
C PRO A 99 8.70 5.57 14.92
N GLN A 100 8.27 6.83 14.97
CA GLN A 100 7.08 7.29 14.23
C GLN A 100 7.20 7.04 12.71
N GLU A 101 8.41 7.09 12.16
CA GLU A 101 8.70 6.79 10.76
C GLU A 101 8.45 5.32 10.37
N ASN A 102 8.38 4.42 11.36
CA ASN A 102 8.06 3.01 11.15
C ASN A 102 6.56 2.73 11.24
N VAL A 103 5.73 3.73 11.56
CA VAL A 103 4.28 3.57 11.62
C VAL A 103 3.63 4.07 10.33
N SER A 104 2.89 3.19 9.66
CA SER A 104 2.09 3.51 8.49
C SER A 104 0.60 3.44 8.82
N VAL A 105 -0.08 4.59 8.77
CA VAL A 105 -1.54 4.66 8.96
C VAL A 105 -2.25 4.56 7.61
N TYR A 106 -3.15 3.59 7.49
CA TYR A 106 -3.87 3.25 6.27
C TYR A 106 -5.35 3.66 6.35
N ALA A 107 -5.90 4.10 5.23
CA ALA A 107 -7.34 4.39 5.11
C ALA A 107 -8.18 3.12 5.22
N ASP A 108 -7.67 2.06 4.59
CA ASP A 108 -8.34 0.80 4.33
C ASP A 108 -7.39 -0.35 4.66
N MET A 109 -7.87 -1.31 5.46
CA MET A 109 -7.06 -2.44 5.91
C MET A 109 -6.57 -3.30 4.74
N SER A 110 -7.32 -3.38 3.64
CA SER A 110 -6.92 -4.14 2.44
C SER A 110 -5.63 -3.59 1.82
N GLN A 111 -5.40 -2.27 1.91
CA GLN A 111 -4.16 -1.65 1.44
C GLN A 111 -2.99 -2.01 2.37
N ALA A 112 -3.20 -1.98 3.69
CA ALA A 112 -2.20 -2.41 4.67
C ALA A 112 -1.76 -3.87 4.39
N VAL A 113 -2.73 -4.77 4.18
CA VAL A 113 -2.46 -6.18 3.86
C VAL A 113 -1.71 -6.35 2.53
N ARG A 114 -2.04 -5.55 1.50
CA ARG A 114 -1.29 -5.58 0.22
C ARG A 114 0.17 -5.17 0.41
N ASP A 115 0.42 -4.14 1.21
CA ASP A 115 1.77 -3.63 1.48
C ASP A 115 2.56 -4.60 2.36
N LEU A 116 1.90 -5.28 3.31
CA LEU A 116 2.47 -6.37 4.09
C LEU A 116 2.90 -7.54 3.20
N LYS A 117 2.02 -7.98 2.29
CA LYS A 117 2.32 -9.05 1.32
C LYS A 117 3.49 -8.69 0.38
N ARG A 118 3.72 -7.40 0.13
CA ARG A 118 4.82 -6.87 -0.71
C ARG A 118 6.11 -6.57 0.07
N GLY A 119 6.09 -6.63 1.41
CA GLY A 119 7.24 -6.31 2.25
C GLY A 119 7.53 -4.81 2.41
N PHE A 120 6.54 -3.95 2.15
CA PHE A 120 6.65 -2.51 2.43
C PHE A 120 6.44 -2.19 3.91
N ILE A 121 5.67 -3.02 4.60
CA ILE A 121 5.56 -3.07 6.06
C ILE A 121 5.81 -4.51 6.53
N ASP A 122 6.16 -4.67 7.80
CA ASP A 122 6.55 -5.95 8.39
C ASP A 122 5.42 -6.58 9.20
N ALA A 123 4.55 -5.76 9.81
CA ALA A 123 3.42 -6.21 10.61
C ALA A 123 2.18 -5.31 10.43
N VAL A 124 0.99 -5.86 10.66
CA VAL A 124 -0.28 -5.14 10.76
C VAL A 124 -0.99 -5.51 12.05
N LEU A 125 -1.42 -4.51 12.83
CA LEU A 125 -2.19 -4.70 14.07
C LEU A 125 -3.68 -4.42 13.81
N LEU A 126 -4.54 -5.38 14.17
CA LEU A 126 -6.00 -5.34 13.96
C LEU A 126 -6.74 -6.32 14.88
N ASP A 127 -8.07 -6.36 14.84
CA ASP A 127 -8.87 -7.35 15.58
C ASP A 127 -8.59 -8.79 15.11
N ARG A 128 -8.60 -9.77 16.02
CA ARG A 128 -8.28 -11.18 15.74
C ARG A 128 -9.15 -11.80 14.65
N GLN A 129 -10.46 -11.57 14.68
CA GLN A 129 -11.38 -12.21 13.72
C GLN A 129 -11.14 -11.77 12.25
N PRO A 130 -11.04 -10.46 11.94
CA PRO A 130 -10.55 -10.01 10.64
C PRO A 130 -9.19 -10.59 10.27
N ALA A 131 -8.26 -10.72 11.22
CA ALA A 131 -6.95 -11.30 10.97
C ALA A 131 -7.01 -12.78 10.54
N GLU A 132 -7.85 -13.58 11.22
CA GLU A 132 -8.08 -14.99 10.87
C GLU A 132 -8.70 -15.13 9.47
N THR A 133 -9.63 -14.25 9.13
CA THR A 133 -10.23 -14.19 7.79
C THR A 133 -9.15 -13.93 6.72
N LEU A 134 -8.30 -12.91 6.94
CA LEU A 134 -7.20 -12.56 6.03
C LEU A 134 -6.14 -13.67 5.93
N GLN A 135 -5.87 -14.37 7.03
CA GLN A 135 -4.98 -15.54 7.04
C GLN A 135 -5.56 -16.69 6.19
N ALA A 136 -6.86 -16.97 6.33
CA ALA A 136 -7.55 -18.00 5.54
C ALA A 136 -7.56 -17.69 4.04
N GLU A 137 -7.62 -16.40 3.65
CA GLU A 137 -7.44 -15.95 2.26
C GLU A 137 -6.00 -16.16 1.73
N GLY A 138 -5.02 -16.30 2.63
CA GLY A 138 -3.63 -16.66 2.31
C GLY A 138 -2.69 -15.48 2.09
N GLY A 139 -1.39 -15.76 2.14
CA GLY A 139 -0.29 -14.80 1.95
C GLY A 139 0.13 -14.02 3.19
N VAL A 140 -0.59 -14.18 4.31
CA VAL A 140 -0.24 -13.64 5.63
C VAL A 140 -0.42 -14.73 6.69
N LYS A 141 0.18 -14.53 7.86
CA LYS A 141 -0.01 -15.37 9.05
C LYS A 141 -0.10 -14.50 10.31
N ILE A 142 -0.83 -14.96 11.31
CA ILE A 142 -0.87 -14.37 12.65
C ILE A 142 0.36 -14.87 13.42
N VAL A 143 1.04 -13.96 14.12
CA VAL A 143 2.21 -14.27 14.96
C VAL A 143 2.11 -13.70 16.37
N GLY A 144 1.05 -12.97 16.71
CA GLY A 144 0.85 -12.46 18.05
C GLY A 144 -0.60 -12.08 18.27
N ASP A 145 -1.02 -12.04 19.51
CA ASP A 145 -2.34 -11.59 19.94
C ASP A 145 -2.28 -11.04 21.38
N GLY A 146 -3.38 -10.43 21.83
CA GLY A 146 -3.57 -10.04 23.23
C GLY A 146 -2.73 -8.84 23.70
N LEU A 147 -2.05 -8.12 22.82
CA LEU A 147 -1.27 -6.91 23.16
C LEU A 147 -2.17 -5.74 23.56
N ASN A 148 -3.40 -5.73 23.05
CA ASN A 148 -4.38 -4.67 23.26
C ASN A 148 -5.80 -5.27 23.28
N LYS A 149 -6.16 -5.99 24.35
CA LYS A 149 -7.52 -6.56 24.49
C LYS A 149 -8.60 -5.48 24.43
N GLN A 150 -9.62 -5.71 23.63
CA GLN A 150 -10.70 -4.76 23.36
C GLN A 150 -11.96 -5.11 24.14
N ARG A 151 -12.46 -4.15 24.94
CA ARG A 151 -13.73 -4.28 25.67
C ARG A 151 -14.88 -3.76 24.81
N TYR A 152 -15.63 -4.63 24.13
CA TYR A 152 -16.71 -4.18 23.26
C TYR A 152 -18.04 -4.02 23.97
N ALA A 153 -18.72 -2.92 23.67
CA ALA A 153 -20.05 -2.60 24.17
C ALA A 153 -20.93 -1.99 23.06
N ILE A 154 -22.23 -1.92 23.31
CA ILE A 154 -23.20 -1.24 22.45
C ILE A 154 -23.13 0.26 22.76
N ALA A 155 -22.86 1.08 21.75
CA ALA A 155 -22.79 2.52 21.92
C ALA A 155 -24.16 3.17 21.80
N LEU A 156 -24.43 4.17 22.64
CA LEU A 156 -25.69 4.92 22.70
C LEU A 156 -25.41 6.43 22.79
N PRO A 157 -26.36 7.30 22.42
CA PRO A 157 -26.28 8.71 22.76
C PRO A 157 -26.12 8.91 24.27
N GLN A 158 -25.44 9.98 24.65
CA GLN A 158 -25.26 10.34 26.05
C GLN A 158 -26.62 10.53 26.75
N ASP A 159 -26.67 10.23 28.05
CA ASP A 159 -27.85 10.38 28.93
C ASP A 159 -29.07 9.49 28.60
N GLN A 160 -28.93 8.49 27.71
CA GLN A 160 -29.99 7.53 27.36
C GLN A 160 -30.18 6.40 28.40
N THR A 161 -30.35 6.78 29.68
CA THR A 161 -30.42 5.83 30.80
C THR A 161 -31.50 4.75 30.66
N PRO A 162 -32.75 5.05 30.24
CA PRO A 162 -33.78 4.02 30.07
C PRO A 162 -33.43 2.99 28.98
N LEU A 163 -32.91 3.45 27.84
CA LEU A 163 -32.51 2.58 26.74
C LEU A 163 -31.30 1.73 27.12
N ARG A 164 -30.29 2.33 27.77
CA ARG A 164 -29.12 1.61 28.29
C ARG A 164 -29.54 0.49 29.25
N ARG A 165 -30.48 0.76 30.17
CA ARG A 165 -31.01 -0.26 31.09
C ARG A 165 -31.69 -1.41 30.35
N ALA A 166 -32.55 -1.09 29.37
CA ALA A 166 -33.24 -2.12 28.58
C ALA A 166 -32.27 -2.99 27.78
N ILE A 167 -31.22 -2.38 27.20
CA ILE A 167 -30.16 -3.11 26.49
C ILE A 167 -29.39 -4.01 27.45
N ASN A 168 -28.99 -3.51 28.62
CA ASN A 168 -28.25 -4.31 29.60
C ASN A 168 -29.09 -5.51 30.07
N GLN A 169 -30.38 -5.34 30.34
CA GLN A 169 -31.29 -6.44 30.69
C GLN A 169 -31.40 -7.49 29.58
N ALA A 170 -31.46 -7.05 28.32
CA ALA A 170 -31.45 -7.97 27.18
C ALA A 170 -30.12 -8.71 27.05
N LEU A 171 -28.98 -8.01 27.21
CA LEU A 171 -27.65 -8.63 27.19
C LEU A 171 -27.50 -9.66 28.30
N ASP A 172 -27.98 -9.38 29.51
CA ASP A 172 -27.94 -10.32 30.63
C ASP A 172 -28.76 -11.57 30.35
N THR A 173 -29.93 -11.42 29.74
CA THR A 173 -30.77 -12.55 29.32
C THR A 173 -30.05 -13.40 28.26
N LEU A 174 -29.53 -12.77 27.21
CA LEU A 174 -28.80 -13.45 26.13
C LEU A 174 -27.54 -14.18 26.61
N LYS A 175 -26.85 -13.63 27.62
CA LYS A 175 -25.70 -14.28 28.25
C LYS A 175 -26.14 -15.48 29.09
N THR A 176 -27.19 -15.31 29.90
CA THR A 176 -27.71 -16.36 30.80
C THR A 176 -28.28 -17.55 30.03
N ASP A 177 -28.96 -17.27 28.92
CA ASP A 177 -29.58 -18.28 28.06
C ASP A 177 -28.56 -18.99 27.14
N GLY A 178 -27.28 -18.61 27.18
CA GLY A 178 -26.22 -19.20 26.35
C GLY A 178 -26.18 -18.70 24.90
N VAL A 179 -27.10 -17.82 24.50
CA VAL A 179 -27.16 -17.29 23.12
C VAL A 179 -25.87 -16.58 22.71
N VAL A 180 -25.26 -15.81 23.62
CA VAL A 180 -23.97 -15.15 23.34
C VAL A 180 -22.87 -16.18 23.09
N ALA A 181 -22.87 -17.30 23.83
CA ALA A 181 -21.90 -18.36 23.65
C ALA A 181 -22.12 -19.12 22.34
N ASP A 182 -23.36 -19.41 21.98
CA ASP A 182 -23.71 -20.04 20.70
C ASP A 182 -23.27 -19.16 19.51
N LEU A 183 -23.51 -17.84 19.60
CA LEU A 183 -23.06 -16.89 18.59
C LEU A 183 -21.52 -16.83 18.49
N ALA A 184 -20.82 -16.81 19.62
CA ALA A 184 -19.36 -16.83 19.61
C ALA A 184 -18.81 -18.13 19.01
N LYS A 185 -19.46 -19.27 19.28
CA LYS A 185 -19.07 -20.55 18.67
C LYS A 185 -19.33 -20.55 17.17
N GLU A 186 -20.51 -20.08 16.73
CA GLU A 186 -20.89 -20.07 15.32
C GLU A 186 -20.02 -19.12 14.49
N TYR A 187 -19.78 -17.90 14.99
CA TYR A 187 -19.16 -16.84 14.20
C TYR A 187 -17.66 -16.65 14.46
N LEU A 188 -17.17 -17.02 15.63
CA LEU A 188 -15.77 -16.82 16.05
C LEU A 188 -15.04 -18.14 16.35
N ASN A 189 -15.75 -19.28 16.27
CA ASN A 189 -15.23 -20.61 16.62
C ASN A 189 -14.64 -20.70 18.05
N LEU A 190 -15.14 -19.87 18.97
CA LEU A 190 -14.71 -19.86 20.37
C LEU A 190 -15.58 -20.80 21.21
N ASP A 191 -14.96 -21.52 22.16
CA ASP A 191 -15.71 -22.30 23.12
C ASP A 191 -16.27 -21.39 24.23
N PRO A 192 -17.38 -21.76 24.88
CA PRO A 192 -18.01 -20.93 25.91
C PRO A 192 -17.07 -20.55 27.07
N GLU A 193 -16.06 -21.38 27.33
CA GLU A 193 -15.03 -21.16 28.36
C GLU A 193 -13.98 -20.11 27.97
N ASP A 194 -13.81 -19.84 26.67
CA ASP A 194 -12.89 -18.84 26.13
C ASP A 194 -13.51 -17.43 26.07
N ILE A 195 -14.82 -17.34 26.22
CA ILE A 195 -15.51 -16.07 26.42
C ILE A 195 -15.29 -15.68 27.88
N VAL A 196 -14.30 -14.82 28.13
CA VAL A 196 -14.01 -14.31 29.49
C VAL A 196 -15.32 -13.96 30.19
N PRO A 197 -15.59 -14.47 31.40
CA PRO A 197 -16.81 -14.12 32.13
C PRO A 197 -16.77 -12.62 32.38
N ILE A 198 -17.55 -11.88 31.61
CA ILE A 198 -17.86 -10.48 31.90
C ILE A 198 -18.58 -10.49 33.25
N PRO A 199 -18.18 -9.63 34.21
CA PRO A 199 -18.63 -9.71 35.59
C PRO A 199 -20.14 -9.93 35.70
N THR A 200 -20.51 -10.92 36.52
CA THR A 200 -21.88 -11.18 36.96
C THR A 200 -22.49 -9.87 37.47
N PRO A 201 -23.72 -9.50 37.08
CA PRO A 201 -24.33 -8.26 37.56
C PRO A 201 -24.38 -8.28 39.09
N THR A 202 -23.91 -7.19 39.70
CA THR A 202 -24.22 -6.88 41.09
C THR A 202 -25.74 -6.80 41.19
N PRO A 203 -26.42 -7.51 42.11
CA PRO A 203 -27.87 -7.43 42.20
C PRO A 203 -28.28 -6.01 42.59
N GLU A 204 -28.97 -5.30 41.69
CA GLU A 204 -29.60 -4.01 41.97
C GLU A 204 -31.07 -4.23 42.41
N PRO A 205 -31.63 -3.43 43.35
CA PRO A 205 -32.82 -3.80 44.11
C PRO A 205 -34.08 -3.96 43.27
N THR A 206 -34.90 -4.92 43.69
CA THR A 206 -36.27 -5.15 43.25
C THR A 206 -37.14 -3.89 43.40
N GLN A 207 -37.61 -3.34 42.28
CA GLN A 207 -39.04 -3.10 42.01
C GLN A 207 -39.26 -2.56 40.58
N ALA A 208 -40.25 -3.14 39.90
CA ALA A 208 -40.77 -2.68 38.61
C ALA A 208 -41.62 -1.41 38.78
N PRO A 209 -41.56 -0.49 37.80
CA PRO A 209 -42.79 0.08 37.25
C PRO A 209 -42.86 -0.01 35.72
N GLU A 210 -44.09 0.13 35.22
CA GLU A 210 -44.52 0.03 33.82
C GLU A 210 -43.68 0.80 32.79
N ALA A 211 -43.70 0.29 31.56
CA ALA A 211 -43.03 0.85 30.39
C ALA A 211 -43.32 2.36 30.22
N PRO A 212 -42.29 3.22 30.09
CA PRO A 212 -42.52 4.63 29.84
C PRO A 212 -42.98 4.82 28.40
N THR A 213 -44.08 5.56 28.24
CA THR A 213 -44.47 6.18 26.99
C THR A 213 -43.34 7.08 26.49
N ALA A 214 -43.02 7.02 25.19
CA ALA A 214 -41.98 7.81 24.55
C ALA A 214 -42.12 9.30 24.88
N THR A 215 -41.26 9.80 25.77
CA THR A 215 -41.13 11.23 26.07
C THR A 215 -40.48 11.91 24.86
N PRO A 216 -41.01 13.06 24.36
CA PRO A 216 -40.34 13.79 23.29
C PRO A 216 -38.94 14.19 23.75
N ARG A 217 -37.95 13.86 22.91
CA ARG A 217 -36.54 14.24 23.05
C ARG A 217 -36.45 15.73 23.42
N PRO A 218 -35.91 16.12 24.59
CA PRO A 218 -35.54 17.52 24.81
C PRO A 218 -34.53 17.92 23.73
N PRO A 219 -34.69 19.07 23.05
CA PRO A 219 -33.72 19.50 22.05
C PRO A 219 -32.37 19.69 22.74
N VAL A 220 -31.38 18.90 22.34
CA VAL A 220 -29.99 19.07 22.77
C VAL A 220 -29.54 20.43 22.23
N THR A 221 -29.47 21.45 23.09
CA THR A 221 -29.17 22.85 22.76
C THR A 221 -27.68 23.12 22.57
N THR A 222 -26.95 22.17 22.00
CA THR A 222 -25.60 22.36 21.50
C THR A 222 -25.56 21.85 20.07
N CYS A 223 -25.18 22.71 19.13
CA CYS A 223 -25.05 22.29 17.75
C CYS A 223 -23.98 21.18 17.66
N VAL A 224 -24.25 20.15 16.86
CA VAL A 224 -23.38 18.99 16.67
C VAL A 224 -22.68 19.18 15.33
N ASN A 225 -21.36 19.20 15.35
CA ASN A 225 -20.57 19.28 14.14
C ASN A 225 -20.56 17.92 13.42
N GLY A 226 -20.74 17.93 12.10
CA GLY A 226 -20.71 16.70 11.30
C GLY A 226 -20.43 17.00 9.84
N MET A 227 -19.46 16.30 9.27
CA MET A 227 -19.13 16.33 7.85
C MET A 227 -19.22 14.92 7.29
N ALA A 228 -19.81 14.77 6.11
CA ALA A 228 -19.82 13.52 5.36
C ALA A 228 -19.17 13.74 4.00
N TRP A 229 -18.35 12.79 3.56
CA TRP A 229 -17.82 12.75 2.20
C TRP A 229 -18.96 12.50 1.21
N VAL A 230 -18.85 13.10 0.02
CA VAL A 230 -19.81 12.91 -1.08
C VAL A 230 -19.11 12.40 -2.32
N ALA A 231 -17.99 13.03 -2.72
CA ALA A 231 -17.23 12.62 -3.89
C ALA A 231 -15.82 13.22 -3.91
N ASP A 232 -14.90 12.52 -4.55
CA ASP A 232 -13.65 13.09 -5.05
C ASP A 232 -13.92 13.86 -6.35
N LEU A 233 -13.51 15.12 -6.42
CA LEU A 233 -13.69 15.97 -7.60
C LEU A 233 -12.45 15.97 -8.50
N THR A 234 -11.27 15.76 -7.92
CA THR A 234 -10.00 15.59 -8.64
C THR A 234 -9.19 14.48 -7.98
N PHE A 235 -8.28 13.85 -8.73
CA PHE A 235 -7.38 12.79 -8.23
C PHE A 235 -8.13 11.70 -7.44
N ASP A 236 -9.22 11.19 -7.99
CA ASP A 236 -9.85 9.99 -7.44
C ASP A 236 -8.85 8.83 -7.50
N ASP A 237 -8.36 8.43 -6.33
CA ASP A 237 -7.40 7.35 -6.15
C ASP A 237 -8.09 5.99 -6.00
N ASN A 238 -9.39 5.92 -6.28
CA ASN A 238 -10.26 4.76 -6.12
C ASN A 238 -10.14 4.17 -4.72
N ASN A 239 -10.35 5.01 -3.69
CA ASN A 239 -10.14 4.65 -2.29
C ASN A 239 -8.75 4.02 -2.09
N MET A 240 -7.71 4.70 -2.56
CA MET A 240 -6.30 4.29 -2.45
C MET A 240 -5.88 3.02 -3.19
N THR A 241 -6.76 2.38 -3.97
CA THR A 241 -6.42 1.16 -4.69
C THR A 241 -5.55 1.42 -5.94
N SER A 242 -5.59 2.64 -6.47
CA SER A 242 -4.81 3.03 -7.65
C SER A 242 -4.36 4.50 -7.56
N PRO A 243 -3.40 4.82 -6.65
CA PRO A 243 -2.95 6.20 -6.47
C PRO A 243 -2.29 6.74 -7.75
N PRO A 244 -2.70 7.95 -8.22
CA PRO A 244 -2.09 8.60 -9.37
C PRO A 244 -0.58 8.79 -9.22
N VAL A 245 0.17 8.60 -10.31
CA VAL A 245 1.62 8.84 -10.34
C VAL A 245 1.87 10.33 -10.55
N ILE A 246 2.56 10.96 -9.61
CA ILE A 246 2.91 12.38 -9.69
C ILE A 246 4.44 12.55 -9.65
N PRO A 247 5.06 13.24 -10.62
CA PRO A 247 6.48 13.55 -10.63
C PRO A 247 6.98 14.20 -9.33
N PRO A 248 8.23 13.91 -8.91
CA PRO A 248 8.84 14.51 -7.72
C PRO A 248 8.78 16.04 -7.74
N GLY A 249 8.28 16.66 -6.66
CA GLY A 249 8.19 18.12 -6.52
C GLY A 249 7.09 18.79 -7.34
N GLN A 250 6.27 18.04 -8.08
CA GLN A 250 5.17 18.62 -8.86
C GLN A 250 4.00 19.05 -7.96
N SER A 251 3.53 20.28 -8.16
CA SER A 251 2.32 20.79 -7.53
C SER A 251 1.06 20.21 -8.16
N PHE A 252 0.04 19.94 -7.34
CA PHE A 252 -1.27 19.50 -7.78
C PHE A 252 -2.36 19.97 -6.81
N THR A 253 -3.62 19.99 -7.26
CA THR A 253 -4.76 20.42 -6.43
C THR A 253 -5.73 19.26 -6.24
N LYS A 254 -5.93 18.87 -4.98
CA LYS A 254 -6.93 17.87 -4.61
C LYS A 254 -8.22 18.55 -4.16
N SER A 255 -9.34 18.12 -4.72
CA SER A 255 -10.65 18.67 -4.42
C SER A 255 -11.63 17.57 -4.04
N TRP A 256 -12.43 17.83 -3.01
CA TRP A 256 -13.47 16.94 -2.52
C TRP A 256 -14.79 17.70 -2.39
N ARG A 257 -15.89 17.02 -2.69
CA ARG A 257 -17.23 17.44 -2.28
C ARG A 257 -17.59 16.78 -0.96
N VAL A 258 -18.01 17.59 -0.01
CA VAL A 258 -18.52 17.14 1.29
C VAL A 258 -19.92 17.69 1.51
N ARG A 259 -20.63 17.14 2.49
CA ARG A 259 -21.92 17.63 2.97
C ARG A 259 -21.82 17.95 4.46
N ASN A 260 -22.40 19.08 4.86
CA ASN A 260 -22.65 19.35 6.26
C ASN A 260 -23.73 18.40 6.78
N SER A 261 -23.31 17.31 7.42
CA SER A 261 -24.21 16.34 8.05
C SER A 261 -24.59 16.73 9.48
N GLY A 262 -23.94 17.77 10.02
CA GLY A 262 -24.17 18.29 11.36
C GLY A 262 -25.44 19.13 11.51
N THR A 263 -25.60 19.71 12.70
CA THR A 263 -26.64 20.71 13.00
C THR A 263 -26.08 22.13 13.16
N CYS A 264 -24.75 22.29 13.19
CA CYS A 264 -24.07 23.59 13.14
C CYS A 264 -23.97 24.10 11.71
N THR A 265 -24.27 25.37 11.46
CA THR A 265 -23.83 26.04 10.22
C THR A 265 -22.33 26.28 10.31
N TRP A 266 -21.58 25.86 9.30
CA TRP A 266 -20.16 26.18 9.20
C TRP A 266 -19.97 27.58 8.64
N ASP A 267 -18.97 28.29 9.14
CA ASP A 267 -18.50 29.59 8.65
C ASP A 267 -16.96 29.59 8.54
N SER A 268 -16.35 30.74 8.28
CA SER A 268 -14.89 30.86 8.10
C SER A 268 -14.04 30.52 9.33
N SER A 269 -14.64 30.27 10.50
CA SER A 269 -13.94 29.74 11.68
C SER A 269 -13.76 28.22 11.66
N TYR A 270 -14.43 27.53 10.73
CA TYR A 270 -14.25 26.10 10.47
C TYR A 270 -13.22 25.88 9.38
N VAL A 271 -12.32 24.92 9.59
CA VAL A 271 -11.24 24.64 8.65
C VAL A 271 -11.15 23.14 8.35
N LEU A 272 -10.88 22.79 7.10
CA LEU A 272 -10.37 21.47 6.74
C LEU A 272 -8.85 21.49 6.98
N ALA A 273 -8.35 20.61 7.85
CA ALA A 273 -6.94 20.54 8.20
C ALA A 273 -6.39 19.14 8.00
N TYR A 274 -5.08 19.07 7.74
CA TYR A 274 -4.34 17.82 7.78
C TYR A 274 -4.45 17.22 9.18
N ASP A 275 -4.79 15.94 9.25
CA ASP A 275 -4.93 15.20 10.50
C ASP A 275 -3.69 14.33 10.73
N HIS A 276 -3.45 13.37 9.82
CA HIS A 276 -2.29 12.48 9.84
C HIS A 276 -2.00 11.93 8.44
N GLY A 277 -1.00 11.08 8.31
CA GLY A 277 -0.63 10.44 7.06
C GLY A 277 0.19 9.18 7.28
N ASN A 278 0.35 8.37 6.24
CA ASN A 278 1.15 7.15 6.32
C ASN A 278 2.64 7.41 6.60
N VAL A 279 3.13 8.62 6.28
CA VAL A 279 4.46 9.13 6.65
C VAL A 279 4.36 10.64 6.91
N PRO A 280 5.31 11.27 7.65
CA PRO A 280 5.27 12.71 7.92
C PRO A 280 5.20 13.60 6.65
N ALA A 281 5.85 13.16 5.57
CA ALA A 281 5.84 13.87 4.29
C ALA A 281 4.50 13.77 3.53
N ALA A 282 3.56 12.93 3.97
CA ALA A 282 2.24 12.77 3.34
C ALA A 282 1.32 13.98 3.54
N ARG A 283 1.70 14.96 4.36
CA ARG A 283 1.08 16.30 4.38
C ARG A 283 1.26 17.04 3.05
N MET A 284 2.30 16.72 2.28
CA MET A 284 2.56 17.26 0.94
C MET A 284 2.51 18.80 0.87
N GLY A 285 3.00 19.47 1.92
CA GLY A 285 2.99 20.92 2.04
C GLY A 285 1.60 21.56 2.27
N GLY A 286 0.54 20.76 2.38
CA GLY A 286 -0.83 21.22 2.50
C GLY A 286 -1.07 22.12 3.72
N GLN A 287 -1.82 23.18 3.50
CA GLN A 287 -2.24 24.14 4.53
C GLN A 287 -3.72 23.96 4.88
N PRO A 288 -4.14 24.29 6.12
CA PRO A 288 -5.55 24.32 6.47
C PRO A 288 -6.36 25.23 5.55
N VAL A 289 -7.55 24.80 5.14
CA VAL A 289 -8.45 25.54 4.26
C VAL A 289 -9.72 25.91 5.01
N ALA A 290 -9.92 27.21 5.25
CA ALA A 290 -11.13 27.71 5.88
C ALA A 290 -12.33 27.65 4.93
N VAL A 291 -13.51 27.36 5.49
CA VAL A 291 -14.78 27.49 4.76
C VAL A 291 -14.93 28.94 4.29
N GLN A 292 -15.35 29.12 3.05
CA GLN A 292 -15.67 30.43 2.49
C GLN A 292 -17.17 30.65 2.55
N GLY A 293 -17.59 31.75 3.17
CA GLY A 293 -19.00 32.03 3.42
C GLY A 293 -19.59 31.11 4.50
N THR A 294 -20.82 30.63 4.29
CA THR A 294 -21.51 29.75 5.24
C THR A 294 -22.06 28.49 4.57
N VAL A 295 -22.00 27.36 5.27
CA VAL A 295 -22.54 26.07 4.82
C VAL A 295 -23.55 25.57 5.83
N ALA A 296 -24.84 25.72 5.52
CA ALA A 296 -25.92 25.29 6.40
C ALA A 296 -26.01 23.74 6.48
N PRO A 297 -26.60 23.19 7.56
CA PRO A 297 -26.93 21.77 7.64
C PRO A 297 -27.61 21.24 6.37
N GLY A 298 -27.13 20.09 5.88
CA GLY A 298 -27.59 19.44 4.65
C GLY A 298 -26.97 19.98 3.35
N GLN A 299 -26.32 21.15 3.36
CA GLN A 299 -25.69 21.71 2.16
C GLN A 299 -24.36 21.01 1.83
N THR A 300 -24.04 20.94 0.54
CA THR A 300 -22.74 20.49 0.05
C THR A 300 -21.76 21.64 -0.08
N TYR A 301 -20.47 21.35 0.10
CA TYR A 301 -19.36 22.29 -0.06
C TYR A 301 -18.16 21.60 -0.68
N ASP A 302 -17.44 22.31 -1.53
CA ASP A 302 -16.27 21.80 -2.24
C ASP A 302 -15.00 22.38 -1.63
N PHE A 303 -14.18 21.52 -1.01
CA PHE A 303 -12.84 21.89 -0.54
C PHE A 303 -11.83 21.65 -1.65
N SER A 304 -10.82 22.52 -1.74
CA SER A 304 -9.67 22.35 -2.62
C SER A 304 -8.38 22.68 -1.86
N VAL A 305 -7.42 21.76 -1.87
CA VAL A 305 -6.12 21.91 -1.21
C VAL A 305 -5.02 21.83 -2.26
N ASN A 306 -4.12 22.81 -2.26
CA ASN A 306 -2.91 22.79 -3.07
C ASN A 306 -1.83 21.99 -2.35
N LEU A 307 -1.26 21.03 -3.05
CA LEU A 307 -0.29 20.05 -2.54
C LEU A 307 0.93 20.00 -3.46
N VAL A 308 2.06 19.55 -2.93
CA VAL A 308 3.30 19.33 -3.66
C VAL A 308 3.77 17.90 -3.40
N ALA A 309 3.93 17.12 -4.48
CA ALA A 309 4.45 15.76 -4.39
C ALA A 309 5.85 15.77 -3.76
N PRO A 310 6.12 14.92 -2.74
CA PRO A 310 7.45 14.84 -2.14
C PRO A 310 8.51 14.49 -3.20
N THR A 311 9.76 14.88 -2.94
CA THR A 311 10.87 14.59 -3.87
C THR A 311 11.40 13.16 -3.71
N THR A 312 11.09 12.51 -2.60
CA THR A 312 11.49 11.14 -2.32
C THR A 312 10.50 10.18 -2.98
N PRO A 313 10.96 9.13 -3.68
CA PRO A 313 10.09 8.11 -4.24
C PRO A 313 9.31 7.37 -3.16
N GLY A 314 8.04 7.08 -3.40
CA GLY A 314 7.20 6.39 -2.43
C GLY A 314 5.71 6.54 -2.69
N VAL A 315 4.90 5.93 -1.81
CA VAL A 315 3.45 6.13 -1.75
C VAL A 315 3.15 7.05 -0.58
N TYR A 316 2.37 8.10 -0.83
CA TYR A 316 1.99 9.10 0.16
C TYR A 316 0.47 9.16 0.27
N GLN A 317 -0.02 9.00 1.49
CA GLN A 317 -1.44 8.99 1.83
C GLN A 317 -1.68 10.02 2.93
N GLY A 318 -2.30 11.15 2.56
CA GLY A 318 -2.62 12.22 3.50
C GLY A 318 -4.09 12.20 3.89
N PHE A 319 -4.37 12.30 5.19
CA PHE A 319 -5.70 12.32 5.77
C PHE A 319 -6.06 13.72 6.27
N TRP A 320 -7.28 14.13 5.99
CA TRP A 320 -7.79 15.47 6.24
C TRP A 320 -9.13 15.39 6.96
N GLN A 321 -9.31 16.28 7.93
CA GLN A 321 -10.53 16.31 8.74
C GLN A 321 -10.93 17.74 9.07
N MET A 322 -12.23 17.95 9.24
CA MET A 322 -12.75 19.23 9.69
C MET A 322 -12.37 19.50 11.15
N ARG A 323 -12.00 20.74 11.44
CA ARG A 323 -11.76 21.27 12.79
C ARG A 323 -12.80 22.33 13.11
N SER A 324 -13.36 22.25 14.33
CA SER A 324 -14.23 23.29 14.86
C SER A 324 -13.43 24.57 15.18
N PRO A 325 -14.09 25.69 15.55
CA PRO A 325 -13.40 26.90 15.98
C PRO A 325 -12.55 26.69 17.25
N GLN A 326 -12.84 25.64 18.03
CA GLN A 326 -12.06 25.21 19.19
C GLN A 326 -10.96 24.21 18.81
N ASN A 327 -10.68 24.03 17.51
CA ASN A 327 -9.72 23.07 16.96
C ASN A 327 -10.05 21.59 17.23
N VAL A 328 -11.31 21.27 17.55
CA VAL A 328 -11.75 19.89 17.79
C VAL A 328 -12.05 19.21 16.46
N PRO A 329 -11.45 18.03 16.17
CA PRO A 329 -11.73 17.29 14.94
C PRO A 329 -13.16 16.73 14.93
N PHE A 330 -13.83 16.76 13.78
CA PHE A 330 -15.17 16.19 13.63
C PHE A 330 -15.44 15.69 12.21
N GLY A 331 -16.50 14.88 12.07
CA GLY A 331 -16.96 14.34 10.80
C GLY A 331 -16.06 13.24 10.24
N GLU A 332 -16.38 12.80 9.02
CA GLU A 332 -15.59 11.82 8.29
C GLU A 332 -14.19 12.35 7.97
N THR A 333 -13.24 11.43 7.80
CA THR A 333 -11.91 11.74 7.30
C THR A 333 -11.92 11.57 5.78
N ILE A 334 -11.41 12.57 5.05
CA ILE A 334 -11.18 12.48 3.61
C ILE A 334 -9.69 12.36 3.33
N TRP A 335 -9.31 11.88 2.15
CA TRP A 335 -7.91 11.51 1.90
C TRP A 335 -7.44 11.79 0.48
N VAL A 336 -6.13 11.75 0.31
CA VAL A 336 -5.45 11.85 -0.98
C VAL A 336 -4.24 10.93 -1.03
N GLY A 337 -4.18 10.12 -2.09
CA GLY A 337 -3.12 9.16 -2.33
C GLY A 337 -2.35 9.49 -3.60
N ILE A 338 -1.02 9.50 -3.52
CA ILE A 338 -0.16 9.65 -4.70
C ILE A 338 0.99 8.65 -4.68
N ARG A 339 1.51 8.32 -5.85
CA ARG A 339 2.78 7.61 -6.01
C ARG A 339 3.82 8.52 -6.64
N VAL A 340 4.92 8.76 -5.93
CA VAL A 340 6.09 9.43 -6.48
C VAL A 340 7.03 8.36 -7.07
N PRO A 341 7.29 8.36 -8.38
CA PRO A 341 8.13 7.35 -9.00
C PRO A 341 9.59 7.54 -8.60
N ALA A 342 10.36 6.45 -8.57
CA ALA A 342 11.80 6.56 -8.50
C ALA A 342 12.32 7.35 -9.71
N PRO A 343 13.34 8.21 -9.53
CA PRO A 343 14.04 8.74 -10.69
C PRO A 343 14.47 7.56 -11.56
N PRO A 344 14.40 7.66 -12.90
CA PRO A 344 14.85 6.59 -13.76
C PRO A 344 16.27 6.24 -13.35
N GLN A 345 16.46 5.00 -12.90
CA GLN A 345 17.80 4.48 -12.67
C GLN A 345 18.55 4.69 -13.99
N PRO A 346 19.78 5.23 -13.99
CA PRO A 346 20.56 5.27 -15.21
C PRO A 346 20.53 3.86 -15.77
N THR A 347 19.92 3.70 -16.95
CA THR A 347 19.99 2.46 -17.69
C THR A 347 21.47 2.16 -17.75
N VAL A 348 21.90 1.10 -17.06
CA VAL A 348 23.28 0.65 -17.16
C VAL A 348 23.48 0.53 -18.65
N ALA A 349 24.36 1.36 -19.24
CA ALA A 349 24.71 1.22 -20.63
C ALA A 349 24.99 -0.28 -20.81
N PRO A 350 24.36 -0.97 -21.78
CA PRO A 350 24.49 -2.40 -21.91
C PRO A 350 25.96 -2.71 -21.72
N THR A 351 26.27 -3.51 -20.69
CA THR A 351 27.64 -3.99 -20.50
C THR A 351 27.98 -4.58 -21.85
N GLN A 352 28.95 -3.99 -22.56
CA GLN A 352 29.32 -4.47 -23.88
C GLN A 352 29.51 -5.97 -23.72
N THR A 353 28.69 -6.77 -24.40
CA THR A 353 28.98 -8.18 -24.60
C THR A 353 30.45 -8.22 -25.01
N PRO A 354 31.34 -8.96 -24.31
CA PRO A 354 32.76 -8.93 -24.62
C PRO A 354 32.91 -9.16 -26.11
N VAL A 355 33.25 -8.09 -26.83
CA VAL A 355 33.35 -8.13 -28.29
C VAL A 355 34.43 -9.17 -28.55
N PRO A 356 34.17 -10.23 -29.33
CA PRO A 356 35.20 -11.17 -29.70
C PRO A 356 36.35 -10.37 -30.31
N ASN A 357 37.55 -10.46 -29.72
CA ASN A 357 38.75 -9.90 -30.33
C ASN A 357 39.01 -10.67 -31.64
N ILE A 358 38.43 -10.21 -32.74
CA ILE A 358 38.68 -10.72 -34.09
C ILE A 358 39.76 -9.83 -34.70
N SER A 359 41.00 -10.32 -34.71
CA SER A 359 42.01 -9.74 -35.59
C SER A 359 41.98 -10.46 -36.94
N PHE A 360 41.92 -9.70 -38.02
CA PHE A 360 42.05 -10.20 -39.39
C PHE A 360 42.85 -9.17 -40.18
N THR A 361 44.07 -9.52 -40.54
CA THR A 361 45.04 -8.61 -41.17
C THR A 361 45.67 -9.28 -42.38
N VAL A 362 46.28 -8.46 -43.23
CA VAL A 362 47.08 -8.91 -44.37
C VAL A 362 48.33 -8.05 -44.45
N ASN A 363 49.44 -8.63 -44.90
CA ASN A 363 50.70 -7.90 -45.04
C ASN A 363 50.68 -6.80 -46.14
N SER A 364 49.83 -6.95 -47.16
CA SER A 364 49.58 -5.92 -48.19
C SER A 364 48.18 -6.07 -48.77
N THR A 365 47.53 -4.97 -49.11
CA THR A 365 46.25 -4.94 -49.84
C THR A 365 46.40 -4.62 -51.33
N SER A 366 47.62 -4.30 -51.79
CA SER A 366 47.92 -4.00 -53.19
C SER A 366 49.16 -4.78 -53.64
N ILE A 367 49.04 -5.50 -54.75
CA ILE A 367 50.12 -6.31 -55.32
C ILE A 367 50.14 -6.24 -56.84
N ASN A 368 51.27 -6.58 -57.46
CA ASN A 368 51.35 -6.84 -58.88
C ASN A 368 51.00 -8.30 -59.18
N GLN A 369 50.46 -8.57 -60.38
CA GLN A 369 50.14 -9.92 -60.82
C GLN A 369 51.36 -10.86 -60.68
N GLY A 370 51.15 -12.02 -60.04
CA GLY A 370 52.19 -13.01 -59.74
C GLY A 370 52.81 -12.89 -58.34
N GLN A 371 52.45 -11.86 -57.56
CA GLN A 371 52.83 -11.74 -56.15
C GLN A 371 51.79 -12.41 -55.23
N CYS A 372 52.18 -12.67 -53.99
CA CYS A 372 51.32 -13.28 -52.97
C CYS A 372 51.24 -12.39 -51.73
N VAL A 373 50.11 -12.47 -51.03
CA VAL A 373 49.87 -11.83 -49.73
C VAL A 373 49.66 -12.91 -48.68
N THR A 374 49.92 -12.59 -47.42
CA THR A 374 49.66 -13.50 -46.29
C THR A 374 48.65 -12.86 -45.36
N PHE A 375 47.51 -13.52 -45.23
CA PHE A 375 46.47 -13.22 -44.25
C PHE A 375 46.86 -13.82 -42.90
N GLN A 376 46.53 -13.11 -41.83
CA GLN A 376 46.67 -13.59 -40.45
C GLN A 376 45.40 -13.28 -39.68
N TRP A 377 44.97 -14.20 -38.82
CA TRP A 377 43.84 -13.99 -37.95
C TRP A 377 44.05 -14.57 -36.56
N ASN A 378 43.46 -13.90 -35.57
CA ASN A 378 43.35 -14.39 -34.21
C ASN A 378 41.94 -14.11 -33.72
N VAL A 379 41.21 -15.19 -33.45
CA VAL A 379 39.84 -15.18 -32.96
C VAL A 379 39.79 -16.13 -31.77
N THR A 380 39.24 -15.65 -30.65
CA THR A 380 39.12 -16.42 -29.40
C THR A 380 37.66 -16.50 -28.96
N ASN A 381 37.31 -17.55 -28.21
CA ASN A 381 35.97 -17.78 -27.66
C ASN A 381 34.85 -17.89 -28.73
N VAL A 382 35.07 -18.70 -29.77
CA VAL A 382 34.15 -18.87 -30.90
C VAL A 382 33.90 -20.34 -31.21
N GLN A 383 32.76 -20.63 -31.84
CA GLN A 383 32.33 -21.98 -32.21
C GLN A 383 33.05 -22.48 -33.47
N ALA A 384 33.18 -21.63 -34.50
CA ALA A 384 33.83 -21.98 -35.76
C ALA A 384 34.36 -20.75 -36.49
N VAL A 385 35.40 -20.93 -37.31
CA VAL A 385 35.97 -19.89 -38.18
C VAL A 385 36.15 -20.46 -39.59
N PHE A 386 35.89 -19.64 -40.61
CA PHE A 386 36.02 -20.00 -42.02
C PHE A 386 36.76 -18.90 -42.76
N PHE A 387 37.71 -19.27 -43.64
CA PHE A 387 38.48 -18.34 -44.46
C PHE A 387 38.37 -18.73 -45.94
N TYR A 388 37.82 -17.86 -46.78
CA TYR A 388 37.52 -18.19 -48.18
C TYR A 388 37.61 -16.96 -49.10
N ALA A 389 37.89 -17.19 -50.38
CA ALA A 389 37.86 -16.16 -51.41
C ALA A 389 36.44 -15.94 -51.96
N ASP A 390 36.19 -14.77 -52.54
CA ASP A 390 34.95 -14.47 -53.26
C ASP A 390 34.68 -15.52 -54.36
N GLY A 391 33.46 -16.05 -54.37
CA GLY A 391 33.08 -17.18 -55.23
C GLY A 391 33.36 -18.58 -54.66
N GLN A 392 34.05 -18.72 -53.53
CA GLN A 392 34.21 -20.01 -52.84
C GLN A 392 33.11 -20.25 -51.79
N SER A 393 32.68 -21.51 -51.64
CA SER A 393 31.73 -21.91 -50.59
C SER A 393 32.42 -21.94 -49.23
N TRP A 394 31.94 -21.16 -48.26
CA TRP A 394 32.50 -21.10 -46.92
C TRP A 394 32.39 -22.43 -46.16
N GLN A 395 31.36 -23.23 -46.42
CA GLN A 395 31.11 -24.51 -45.73
C GLN A 395 32.28 -25.49 -45.87
N ASN A 396 33.05 -25.40 -46.95
CA ASN A 396 34.19 -26.27 -47.25
C ASN A 396 35.53 -25.69 -46.81
N ASN A 397 35.54 -24.52 -46.16
CA ASN A 397 36.75 -23.74 -45.86
C ASN A 397 36.88 -23.42 -44.36
N GLY A 398 36.60 -24.41 -43.50
CA GLY A 398 36.79 -24.30 -42.06
C GLY A 398 38.26 -24.19 -41.67
N VAL A 399 38.59 -23.27 -40.78
CA VAL A 399 39.96 -23.03 -40.28
C VAL A 399 39.97 -22.90 -38.75
N ALA A 400 41.15 -23.06 -38.15
CA ALA A 400 41.33 -22.83 -36.71
C ALA A 400 41.11 -21.35 -36.34
N GLY A 401 40.72 -21.08 -35.10
CA GLY A 401 40.49 -19.72 -34.58
C GLY A 401 41.71 -18.81 -34.64
N GLN A 402 42.92 -19.38 -34.66
CA GLN A 402 44.18 -18.67 -34.88
C GLN A 402 44.89 -19.31 -36.08
N GLY A 403 45.33 -18.50 -37.04
CA GLY A 403 45.94 -19.03 -38.24
C GLY A 403 46.48 -17.96 -39.19
N ASN A 404 47.09 -18.44 -40.26
CA ASN A 404 47.54 -17.62 -41.37
C ASN A 404 47.33 -18.37 -42.70
N SER A 405 47.22 -17.64 -43.80
CA SER A 405 47.08 -18.22 -45.14
C SER A 405 47.73 -17.32 -46.18
N THR A 406 48.61 -17.90 -47.00
CA THR A 406 49.22 -17.20 -48.14
C THR A 406 48.38 -17.40 -49.40
N GLN A 407 48.05 -16.31 -50.07
CA GLN A 407 47.17 -16.27 -51.24
C GLN A 407 47.83 -15.49 -52.37
N CYS A 408 47.75 -16.01 -53.59
CA CYS A 408 48.38 -15.42 -54.78
C CYS A 408 47.31 -15.07 -55.83
N PRO A 409 46.44 -14.08 -55.57
CA PRO A 409 45.35 -13.77 -56.48
C PRO A 409 45.88 -13.23 -57.82
N THR A 410 45.34 -13.72 -58.93
CA THR A 410 45.67 -13.26 -60.30
C THR A 410 44.82 -12.07 -60.76
N GLN A 411 43.73 -11.80 -60.06
CA GLN A 411 42.80 -10.68 -60.28
C GLN A 411 42.42 -10.09 -58.92
N THR A 412 41.91 -8.85 -58.91
CA THR A 412 41.39 -8.23 -57.69
C THR A 412 40.35 -9.13 -57.04
N THR A 413 40.64 -9.61 -55.82
CA THR A 413 39.87 -10.65 -55.14
C THR A 413 39.59 -10.23 -53.70
N THR A 414 38.35 -10.41 -53.25
CA THR A 414 37.97 -10.22 -51.84
C THR A 414 38.06 -11.54 -51.09
N TYR A 415 38.66 -11.52 -49.90
CA TYR A 415 38.73 -12.66 -49.00
C TYR A 415 37.90 -12.37 -47.75
N TYR A 416 37.22 -13.39 -47.24
CA TYR A 416 36.31 -13.31 -46.11
C TYR A 416 36.80 -14.19 -44.95
N LEU A 417 36.69 -13.66 -43.74
CA LEU A 417 36.81 -14.40 -42.49
C LEU A 417 35.44 -14.42 -41.81
N ARG A 418 34.73 -15.55 -41.87
CA ARG A 418 33.44 -15.77 -41.23
C ARG A 418 33.64 -16.44 -39.89
N VAL A 419 33.08 -15.87 -38.84
CA VAL A 419 33.21 -16.30 -37.44
C VAL A 419 31.82 -16.61 -36.90
N VAL A 420 31.63 -17.83 -36.38
CA VAL A 420 30.42 -18.25 -35.69
C VAL A 420 30.71 -18.22 -34.19
N GLN A 421 30.00 -17.39 -33.45
CA GLN A 421 30.16 -17.25 -32.00
C GLN A 421 29.45 -18.39 -31.26
N ASN A 422 29.76 -18.56 -29.97
CA ASN A 422 29.18 -19.64 -29.15
C ASN A 422 27.66 -19.53 -28.94
N ASP A 423 27.08 -18.34 -29.11
CA ASP A 423 25.63 -18.10 -29.07
C ASP A 423 24.95 -18.32 -30.44
N GLY A 424 25.71 -18.78 -31.45
CA GLY A 424 25.24 -19.01 -32.81
C GLY A 424 25.21 -17.77 -33.70
N THR A 425 25.56 -16.58 -33.18
CA THR A 425 25.66 -15.36 -34.00
C THR A 425 26.83 -15.45 -34.97
N VAL A 426 26.70 -14.80 -36.13
CA VAL A 426 27.71 -14.85 -37.20
C VAL A 426 28.23 -13.45 -37.48
N GLU A 427 29.56 -13.30 -37.43
CA GLU A 427 30.27 -12.10 -37.89
C GLU A 427 31.11 -12.45 -39.11
N THR A 428 31.25 -11.51 -40.07
CA THR A 428 32.13 -11.71 -41.23
C THR A 428 32.97 -10.46 -41.48
N ARG A 429 34.29 -10.63 -41.52
CA ARG A 429 35.26 -9.59 -41.90
C ARG A 429 35.73 -9.86 -43.33
N SER A 430 36.02 -8.83 -44.09
CA SER A 430 36.51 -8.97 -45.47
C SER A 430 37.68 -8.03 -45.74
N ILE A 431 38.62 -8.50 -46.56
CA ILE A 431 39.75 -7.70 -47.06
C ILE A 431 39.86 -7.93 -48.56
N THR A 432 39.89 -6.86 -49.34
CA THR A 432 40.08 -6.90 -50.80
C THR A 432 41.56 -6.70 -51.14
N ILE A 433 42.08 -7.58 -51.98
CA ILE A 433 43.43 -7.49 -52.53
C ILE A 433 43.33 -6.96 -53.95
N TYR A 434 43.85 -5.75 -54.16
CA TYR A 434 43.92 -5.11 -55.48
C TYR A 434 45.13 -5.63 -56.25
N VAL A 435 44.89 -6.23 -57.42
CA VAL A 435 45.95 -6.79 -58.26
C VAL A 435 46.15 -5.90 -59.48
N THR A 436 47.31 -5.28 -59.59
CA THR A 436 47.70 -4.49 -60.77
C THR A 436 48.32 -5.44 -61.82
N PRO A 437 47.79 -5.49 -63.05
CA PRO A 437 48.41 -6.26 -64.13
C PRO A 437 49.82 -5.74 -64.42
N VAL A 438 50.79 -6.63 -64.61
CA VAL A 438 52.12 -6.23 -65.06
C VAL A 438 52.04 -5.96 -66.56
N ALA A 439 52.14 -4.70 -66.98
CA ALA A 439 52.27 -4.37 -68.40
C ALA A 439 53.59 -4.96 -68.92
N ASN A 440 53.51 -5.85 -69.91
CA ASN A 440 54.61 -6.54 -70.62
C ASN A 440 55.04 -7.94 -70.12
N ALA A 441 54.11 -8.87 -69.88
CA ALA A 441 54.43 -10.31 -69.95
C ALA A 441 54.07 -10.86 -71.35
N PRO A 442 54.96 -11.59 -72.06
CA PRO A 442 54.65 -12.14 -73.37
C PRO A 442 53.51 -13.17 -73.26
N GLN A 443 52.57 -13.11 -74.20
CA GLN A 443 51.56 -14.16 -74.39
C GLN A 443 52.28 -15.47 -74.75
N ILE A 444 52.12 -16.50 -73.93
CA ILE A 444 52.43 -17.89 -74.27
C ILE A 444 51.17 -18.71 -74.07
#